data_AF-W7J0P7-F1
#
_entry.id   AF-W7J0P7-F1
#
_cell.length_a   1.000
_cell.length_b   1.000
_cell.length_c   1.000
_cell.angle_alpha   90.00
_cell.angle_beta   90.00
_cell.angle_gamma   90.00
#
_symmetry.space_group_name_H-M   'P 1'
#
loop_
_entity.id
_entity.type
_entity.pdbx_description
1 polymer ?
#
loop_
_entity_poly.entity_id
_entity_poly.type
_entity_poly.pdbx_seq_one_letter_code
_entity_poly.pdbx_strand_id
1 'polypeptide(L)'
;MTGYHADPGELAAASARLRDTADTLAEVRLDATATTPVGPPDLAAALTAFTTEAQSALTTTTSAITEAAAGLHAATNAYTDTEVDATAALTRHLRD
;
A
#
# COMPACT_ATOMS: atom_id res chain seq x y z
N MET A 1 -6.43 -22.63 20.06
CA MET A 1 -6.10 -21.45 19.24
C MET A 1 -5.83 -21.96 17.84
N THR A 2 -6.74 -21.73 16.90
CA THR A 2 -6.50 -22.02 15.49
C THR A 2 -5.42 -21.04 15.03
N GLY A 3 -4.19 -21.53 14.94
CA GLY A 3 -3.06 -20.74 14.47
C GLY A 3 -3.40 -20.21 13.09
N TYR A 4 -3.49 -18.89 12.98
CA TYR A 4 -3.61 -18.22 11.70
C TYR A 4 -2.27 -18.42 11.00
N HIS A 5 -2.15 -19.49 10.22
CA HIS A 5 -0.98 -19.75 9.42
C HIS A 5 -1.10 -18.83 8.20
N ALA A 6 -0.65 -17.58 8.34
CA ALA A 6 -0.50 -16.71 7.19
C ALA A 6 0.70 -17.25 6.40
N ASP A 7 0.46 -17.65 5.15
CA ASP A 7 1.54 -18.07 4.25
C ASP A 7 2.40 -16.82 3.91
N PRO A 8 3.71 -16.81 4.24
CA PRO A 8 4.60 -15.70 3.90
C PRO A 8 4.60 -15.38 2.40
N GLY A 9 4.39 -16.37 1.55
CA GLY A 9 4.26 -16.19 0.10
C GLY A 9 3.02 -15.39 -0.27
N GLU A 10 1.89 -15.63 0.39
CA GLU A 10 0.65 -14.86 0.18
C GLU A 10 0.79 -13.43 0.71
N LEU A 11 1.44 -13.23 1.87
CA LEU A 11 1.71 -11.90 2.43
C LEU A 11 2.66 -11.09 1.53
N ALA A 12 3.70 -11.72 0.99
CA ALA A 12 4.62 -11.10 0.04
C ALA A 12 3.90 -10.69 -1.25
N ALA A 13 3.07 -11.58 -1.81
CA ALA A 13 2.29 -11.30 -3.00
C ALA A 13 1.28 -10.15 -2.76
N ALA A 14 0.64 -10.11 -1.59
CA ALA A 14 -0.26 -9.03 -1.20
C ALA A 14 0.50 -7.69 -1.06
N SER A 15 1.67 -7.68 -0.40
CA SER A 15 2.51 -6.48 -0.28
C SER A 15 2.94 -5.96 -1.66
N ALA A 16 3.33 -6.83 -2.59
CA ALA A 16 3.70 -6.45 -3.95
C ALA A 16 2.52 -5.81 -4.69
N ARG A 17 1.34 -6.44 -4.67
CA ARG A 17 0.13 -5.89 -5.31
C ARG A 17 -0.27 -4.52 -4.76
N LEU A 18 -0.14 -4.30 -3.46
CA LEU A 18 -0.42 -2.99 -2.86
C LEU A 18 0.57 -1.93 -3.33
N ARG A 19 1.87 -2.26 -3.44
CA ARG A 19 2.87 -1.32 -4.01
C ARG A 19 2.56 -0.98 -5.46
N ASP A 20 2.30 -1.98 -6.30
CA ASP A 20 1.94 -1.74 -7.71
C ASP A 20 0.69 -0.85 -7.84
N THR A 21 -0.28 -1.04 -6.94
CA THR A 21 -1.49 -0.21 -6.88
C THR A 21 -1.16 1.22 -6.45
N ALA A 22 -0.31 1.41 -5.44
CA ALA A 22 0.13 2.73 -5.00
C ALA A 22 0.90 3.46 -6.11
N ASP A 23 1.78 2.77 -6.82
CA ASP A 23 2.55 3.33 -7.94
C ASP A 23 1.61 3.75 -9.07
N THR A 24 0.65 2.88 -9.43
CA THR A 24 -0.39 3.21 -10.44
C THR A 24 -1.21 4.43 -10.04
N LEU A 25 -1.59 4.55 -8.76
CA LEU A 25 -2.32 5.72 -8.26
C LEU A 25 -1.46 6.98 -8.21
N ALA A 26 -0.16 6.85 -7.92
CA ALA A 26 0.78 7.97 -7.90
C ALA A 26 1.03 8.57 -9.30
N GLU A 27 0.86 7.77 -10.35
CA GLU A 27 0.89 8.24 -11.74
C GLU A 27 -0.34 9.10 -12.10
N VAL A 28 -1.46 8.93 -11.39
CA VAL A 28 -2.66 9.73 -11.61
C VAL A 28 -2.46 11.13 -11.03
N ARG A 29 -2.18 12.08 -11.92
CA ARG A 29 -2.17 13.52 -11.61
C ARG A 29 -3.34 14.23 -12.27
N LEU A 30 -4.15 14.84 -11.42
CA LEU A 30 -5.20 15.75 -11.82
C LEU A 30 -4.60 17.15 -11.89
N ASP A 31 -4.47 17.67 -13.11
CA ASP A 31 -3.98 19.03 -13.34
C ASP A 31 -5.17 20.01 -13.34
N ALA A 32 -5.31 20.77 -12.26
CA ALA A 32 -6.32 21.82 -12.14
C ALA A 32 -6.08 23.01 -13.09
N THR A 33 -4.87 23.15 -13.63
CA THR A 33 -4.50 24.20 -14.57
C THR A 33 -4.66 23.78 -16.03
N ALA A 34 -4.72 22.47 -16.31
CA ALA A 34 -4.97 21.93 -17.65
C ALA A 34 -6.41 22.17 -18.13
N THR A 35 -7.34 22.41 -17.21
CA THR A 35 -8.69 22.85 -17.56
C THR A 35 -8.68 24.32 -17.93
N THR A 36 -8.64 24.62 -19.24
CA THR A 36 -9.10 25.92 -19.75
C THR A 36 -10.48 26.19 -19.14
N PRO A 37 -10.73 27.35 -18.51
CA PRO A 37 -12.02 27.61 -17.88
C PRO A 37 -13.10 27.62 -18.97
N VAL A 38 -13.84 26.52 -19.08
CA VAL A 38 -14.99 26.39 -19.97
C VAL A 38 -16.23 26.71 -19.16
N GLY A 39 -16.79 27.90 -19.36
CA GLY A 39 -18.07 28.30 -18.77
C GLY A 39 -17.99 29.43 -17.75
N PRO A 40 -19.09 29.66 -17.00
CA PRO A 40 -19.20 30.74 -16.02
C PRO A 40 -18.12 30.65 -14.93
N PRO A 41 -17.70 31.78 -14.33
CA PRO A 41 -16.65 31.82 -13.32
C PRO A 41 -16.94 30.90 -12.12
N ASP A 42 -18.20 30.78 -11.69
CA ASP A 42 -18.60 29.90 -10.60
C ASP A 42 -18.37 28.42 -10.92
N LEU A 43 -18.60 28.01 -12.18
CA LEU A 43 -18.35 26.64 -12.63
C LEU A 43 -16.84 26.35 -12.68
N ALA A 44 -16.04 27.30 -13.15
CA ALA A 44 -14.58 27.17 -13.17
C ALA A 44 -14.01 27.04 -11.73
N ALA A 45 -14.55 27.82 -10.79
CA ALA A 45 -14.17 27.72 -9.38
C ALA A 45 -14.58 26.36 -8.77
N ALA A 46 -15.79 25.88 -9.05
CA ALA A 46 -16.26 24.57 -8.58
C ALA A 46 -15.41 23.42 -9.15
N LEU A 47 -15.05 23.46 -10.43
CA LEU A 47 -14.17 22.48 -11.05
C LEU A 47 -12.77 22.50 -10.42
N THR A 48 -12.22 23.68 -10.17
CA THR A 48 -10.91 23.83 -9.51
C THR A 48 -10.93 23.23 -8.10
N ALA A 49 -11.97 23.51 -7.32
CA ALA A 49 -12.15 22.97 -5.97
C ALA A 49 -12.27 21.44 -5.99
N PHE A 50 -13.12 20.91 -6.88
CA PHE A 50 -13.29 19.47 -7.06
C PHE A 50 -11.97 18.77 -7.44
N THR A 51 -11.24 19.31 -8.43
CA THR A 51 -9.96 18.73 -8.87
C THR A 51 -8.93 18.73 -7.74
N THR A 52 -8.88 19.80 -6.95
CA THR A 52 -7.98 19.92 -5.79
C THR A 52 -8.33 18.88 -4.71
N GLU A 53 -9.61 18.74 -4.40
CA GLU A 53 -10.09 17.76 -3.41
C GLU A 53 -9.85 16.33 -3.87
N ALA A 54 -10.13 16.03 -5.15
CA ALA A 54 -9.86 14.73 -5.73
C ALA A 54 -8.36 14.38 -5.73
N GLN A 55 -7.48 15.34 -6.04
CA GLN A 55 -6.03 15.13 -5.97
C GLN A 55 -5.56 14.87 -4.52
N SER A 56 -6.15 15.57 -3.55
CA SER A 56 -5.87 15.35 -2.13
C SER A 56 -6.31 13.94 -1.68
N ALA A 57 -7.49 13.51 -2.12
CA ALA A 57 -8.01 12.17 -1.83
C ALA A 57 -7.16 11.05 -2.45
N LEU A 58 -6.70 11.22 -3.70
CA LEU A 58 -5.77 10.30 -4.36
C LEU A 58 -4.45 10.20 -3.61
N THR A 59 -3.90 11.34 -3.16
CA THR A 59 -2.64 11.38 -2.40
C THR A 59 -2.76 10.66 -1.06
N THR A 60 -3.87 10.90 -0.35
CA THR A 60 -4.16 10.25 0.93
C THR A 60 -4.33 8.74 0.77
N THR A 61 -5.08 8.32 -0.26
CA THR A 61 -5.31 6.90 -0.56
C THR A 61 -4.01 6.19 -0.92
N THR A 62 -3.19 6.82 -1.76
CA THR A 62 -1.87 6.30 -2.15
C THR A 62 -1.00 6.09 -0.91
N SER A 63 -0.94 7.08 -0.01
CA SER A 63 -0.16 7.00 1.22
C SER A 63 -0.63 5.85 2.12
N ALA A 64 -1.95 5.69 2.31
CA ALA A 64 -2.51 4.60 3.11
C ALA A 64 -2.20 3.21 2.53
N ILE A 65 -2.25 3.06 1.20
CA ILE A 65 -1.89 1.81 0.52
C ILE A 65 -0.40 1.51 0.68
N THR A 66 0.47 2.52 0.55
CA THR A 66 1.91 2.36 0.77
C THR A 66 2.22 1.93 2.20
N GLU A 67 1.57 2.53 3.20
CA GLU A 67 1.72 2.16 4.61
C GLU A 67 1.25 0.71 4.86
N ALA A 68 0.10 0.32 4.30
CA ALA A 68 -0.38 -1.06 4.40
C ALA A 68 0.59 -2.07 3.76
N ALA A 69 1.15 -1.73 2.60
CA ALA A 69 2.15 -2.55 1.92
C ALA A 69 3.42 -2.73 2.77
N ALA A 70 3.88 -1.66 3.43
CA ALA A 70 5.01 -1.69 4.34
C ALA A 70 4.72 -2.55 5.58
N GLY A 71 3.51 -2.43 6.16
CA GLY A 71 3.07 -3.24 7.28
C GLY A 71 3.06 -4.75 6.96
N LEU A 72 2.52 -5.13 5.79
CA LEU A 72 2.54 -6.53 5.34
C LEU A 72 3.96 -7.05 5.09
N HIS A 73 4.85 -6.21 4.55
CA HIS A 73 6.24 -6.59 4.35
C HIS A 73 6.95 -6.84 5.68
N ALA A 74 6.76 -5.97 6.67
CA ALA A 74 7.30 -6.15 8.01
C ALA A 74 6.78 -7.42 8.69
N ALA A 75 5.49 -7.71 8.55
CA ALA A 75 4.88 -8.95 9.06
C ALA A 75 5.47 -10.21 8.40
N THR A 76 5.72 -10.15 7.09
CA THR A 76 6.34 -11.26 6.34
C THR A 76 7.76 -11.55 6.84
N ASN A 77 8.55 -10.51 7.08
CA ASN A 77 9.92 -10.66 7.61
C ASN A 77 9.89 -11.25 9.01
N ALA A 78 9.03 -10.74 9.91
CA ALA A 78 8.89 -11.26 11.27
C ALA A 78 8.48 -12.74 11.30
N TYR A 79 7.60 -13.15 10.39
CA TYR A 79 7.21 -14.56 10.26
C TYR A 79 8.40 -15.42 9.82
N THR A 80 9.14 -14.97 8.81
CA THR A 80 10.31 -15.68 8.27
C THR A 80 11.41 -15.83 9.32
N ASP A 81 11.70 -14.77 10.07
CA ASP A 81 12.69 -14.78 11.16
C ASP A 81 12.30 -15.80 12.25
N THR A 82 11.00 -15.83 12.61
CA THR A 82 10.47 -16.78 13.60
C THR A 82 10.62 -18.23 13.14
N GLU A 83 10.34 -18.52 11.87
CA GLU A 83 10.49 -19.87 11.28
C GLU A 83 11.98 -20.31 11.22
N VAL A 84 12.88 -19.38 10.90
CA VAL A 84 14.33 -19.64 10.90
C VAL A 84 14.81 -19.98 12.31
N ASP A 85 14.40 -19.21 13.31
CA ASP A 85 14.75 -19.45 14.72
C ASP A 85 14.20 -20.79 15.23
N ALA A 86 12.95 -21.11 14.90
CA ALA A 86 12.33 -22.39 15.25
C ALA A 86 13.07 -23.58 14.61
N THR A 87 13.43 -23.45 13.33
CA THR A 87 14.19 -24.48 12.59
C THR A 87 15.59 -24.67 13.18
N ALA A 88 16.27 -23.58 13.55
CA ALA A 88 17.58 -23.62 14.18
C ALA A 88 17.53 -24.27 15.58
N ALA A 89 16.50 -23.97 16.37
CA ALA A 89 16.27 -24.58 17.66
C ALA A 89 16.01 -26.09 17.56
N LEU A 90 15.16 -26.51 16.61
CA LEU A 90 14.88 -27.92 16.35
C LEU A 90 16.14 -28.68 15.91
N THR A 91 16.91 -28.10 14.97
CA THR A 91 18.14 -28.72 14.47
C THR A 91 19.18 -28.91 15.57
N ARG A 92 19.27 -27.95 16.52
CA ARG A 92 20.13 -28.07 17.69
C ARG A 92 19.67 -29.20 18.60
N HIS A 93 18.38 -29.26 18.90
CA HIS A 93 17.82 -30.32 19.75
C HIS A 93 18.00 -31.74 19.18
N LEU A 94 17.97 -31.89 17.86
CA LEU A 94 18.18 -33.18 17.20
C LEU A 94 19.66 -33.63 17.14
N ARG A 95 20.60 -32.75 17.50
CA ARG A 95 22.05 -33.04 17.50
C ARG A 95 22.61 -33.32 18.89
N ASP A 96 21.85 -33.01 19.94
CA ASP A 96 22.16 -33.28 21.35
C ASP A 96 21.56 -34.63 21.78
#